data_AF-A0A1Y1MPJ2-F1
#
_entry.id   AF-A0A1Y1MPJ2-F1
#
_cell.length_a   1.000
_cell.length_b   1.000
_cell.length_c   1.000
_cell.angle_alpha   90.00
_cell.angle_beta   90.00
_cell.angle_gamma   90.00
#
_symmetry.space_group_name_H-M   'P 1'
#
loop_
_entity.id
_entity.type
_entity.pdbx_description
1 polymer ?
#
loop_
_entity_poly.entity_id
_entity_poly.type
_entity_poly.pdbx_seq_one_letter_code
_entity_poly.pdbx_strand_id
1 'polypeptide(L)'
;MYSYLESWFQRGSKKGAPVVRPGTLSTSRPTSETDFGEPDENILKLYEQQINSMDEKEIDKKFEELLNDMNLNEDKKQPLRNYPQDNKKKMLIMQYKGANQFKESKFDTPQQYIAYLENYSKPDTLNPSKIFNCVESLRIALTNNTLSWVHEFGSRGLQTVFSTLELAVKFNRDDKYEKIQLECLKCILKYNNNTEGLKEFFRHDSGHFIIASCIDYRKPSVMIPALQILAALCFIPDDNNVSNNGKILVTLGRLGEAKKRERFAPIIEGITRTSNDELWSMCLQFINALLSQTDDFEFRMHLRNEIVRNGLYDKLDALKNQSTALVNKQFSIFESLKDEDADELQSRFDNVRMEIDDINDCFEVLKNVTLDTPAEPYFLSILQHLLFIRDDVYIRPAYYKFIEECVTQIVLHKSGLDPDFSKRHFDLDLQPLIDGLIDKTTEIEKDKQSKQDELKKQLEEAIAAKEEALAKLAIVEGRSAVSTSDGKLDQSRLDKVAQVYTGPPPPPMPSNVGPPPPPMPGA
;
A
#
# COMPACT_ATOMS: atom_id res chain seq x y z
N MET A 1 34.37 37.22 5.99
CA MET A 1 32.94 37.62 5.88
C MET A 1 32.56 37.94 4.44
N TYR A 2 33.33 38.76 3.71
CA TYR A 2 33.12 39.03 2.28
C TYR A 2 33.14 37.75 1.41
N SER A 3 34.13 36.86 1.59
CA SER A 3 34.20 35.57 0.88
C SER A 3 33.11 34.55 1.25
N TYR A 4 32.47 34.70 2.42
CA TYR A 4 31.38 33.84 2.85
C TYR A 4 30.06 34.24 2.18
N LEU A 5 29.78 35.55 2.12
CA LEU A 5 28.64 36.10 1.36
C LEU A 5 28.78 35.81 -0.14
N GLU A 6 30.02 35.82 -0.64
CA GLU A 6 30.32 35.49 -2.02
C GLU A 6 29.97 34.04 -2.38
N SER A 7 30.08 33.10 -1.44
CA SER A 7 29.67 31.70 -1.67
C SER A 7 28.17 31.48 -1.87
N TRP A 8 27.33 32.42 -1.40
CA TRP A 8 25.88 32.36 -1.62
C TRP A 8 25.49 32.73 -3.06
N PHE A 9 26.33 33.53 -3.75
CA PHE A 9 26.02 34.08 -5.07
C PHE A 9 27.03 33.68 -6.15
N GLN A 10 28.18 33.10 -5.78
CA GLN A 10 29.13 32.52 -6.73
C GLN A 10 28.59 31.20 -7.28
N ARG A 11 28.31 31.21 -8.59
CA ARG A 11 28.12 29.99 -9.36
C ARG A 11 29.48 29.43 -9.78
N GLY A 12 29.89 28.34 -9.12
CA GLY A 12 30.90 27.39 -9.60
C GLY A 12 32.26 27.97 -10.01
N SER A 13 33.12 28.28 -9.04
CA SER A 13 34.58 28.31 -9.23
C SER A 13 35.26 27.63 -8.04
N LYS A 14 36.16 26.67 -8.31
CA LYS A 14 36.86 25.89 -7.27
C LYS A 14 37.83 26.78 -6.48
N LYS A 15 37.77 26.74 -5.14
CA LYS A 15 38.88 26.43 -4.21
C LYS A 15 38.48 26.51 -2.71
N GLY A 16 38.73 25.43 -1.95
CA GLY A 16 38.97 25.42 -0.49
C GLY A 16 37.81 24.94 0.43
N ALA A 17 37.98 23.79 1.09
CA ALA A 17 37.01 23.01 1.91
C ALA A 17 36.93 23.47 3.42
N PRO A 18 36.01 22.96 4.29
CA PRO A 18 35.12 21.80 4.09
C PRO A 18 33.63 21.96 4.54
N VAL A 19 32.70 21.47 3.70
CA VAL A 19 31.57 20.59 4.13
C VAL A 19 31.29 19.63 2.97
N VAL A 20 31.21 18.33 3.28
CA VAL A 20 31.13 17.21 2.34
C VAL A 20 29.79 17.17 1.60
N ARG A 21 29.82 17.16 0.26
CA ARG A 21 28.76 16.61 -0.61
C ARG A 21 29.39 15.58 -1.56
N PRO A 22 28.79 14.39 -1.78
CA PRO A 22 29.39 13.37 -2.64
C PRO A 22 29.17 13.67 -4.13
N GLY A 23 30.25 13.58 -4.91
CA GLY A 23 30.26 13.10 -6.29
C GLY A 23 29.61 13.96 -7.38
N THR A 24 30.36 14.89 -7.98
CA THR A 24 30.19 15.22 -9.42
C THR A 24 31.56 15.55 -10.04
N LEU A 25 31.94 14.75 -11.04
CA LEU A 25 33.14 14.94 -11.85
C LEU A 25 33.02 16.23 -12.65
N SER A 26 34.04 17.08 -12.56
CA SER A 26 34.10 18.36 -13.27
C SER A 26 34.64 18.19 -14.69
N THR A 27 33.83 18.47 -15.71
CA THR A 27 34.32 18.73 -17.08
C THR A 27 34.33 20.24 -17.32
N SER A 28 35.50 20.77 -17.66
CA SER A 28 35.75 22.15 -18.07
C SER A 28 34.94 22.51 -19.32
N ARG A 29 34.27 23.68 -19.32
CA ARG A 29 33.56 24.20 -20.51
C ARG A 29 34.57 24.71 -21.57
N PRO A 30 34.29 24.56 -22.88
CA PRO A 30 35.11 25.15 -23.92
C PRO A 30 34.87 26.66 -23.99
N THR A 31 35.95 27.42 -24.05
CA THR A 31 35.98 28.87 -24.29
C THR A 31 35.71 29.18 -25.75
N SER A 32 34.99 30.27 -26.02
CA SER A 32 34.89 30.89 -27.34
C SER A 32 35.24 32.36 -27.17
N GLU A 33 36.40 32.75 -27.71
CA GLU A 33 36.81 34.14 -27.89
C GLU A 33 35.97 34.76 -29.01
N THR A 34 35.02 35.62 -28.66
CA THR A 34 34.44 36.60 -29.58
C THR A 34 34.04 37.85 -28.80
N ASP A 35 34.73 38.93 -29.13
CA ASP A 35 34.68 40.33 -28.69
C ASP A 35 33.27 40.94 -28.64
N PHE A 36 32.64 41.12 -27.46
CA PHE A 36 31.44 41.97 -27.28
C PHE A 36 31.19 42.44 -25.82
N GLY A 37 31.19 43.78 -25.65
CA GLY A 37 30.36 44.54 -24.68
C GLY A 37 30.63 44.37 -23.18
N GLU A 38 31.40 45.29 -22.59
CA GLU A 38 31.49 45.44 -21.13
C GLU A 38 30.07 45.51 -20.50
N PRO A 39 29.78 44.78 -19.41
CA PRO A 39 28.55 44.98 -18.66
C PRO A 39 28.53 46.44 -18.25
N ASP A 40 27.49 47.18 -18.64
CA ASP A 40 27.35 48.63 -18.51
C ASP A 40 27.68 49.08 -17.06
N GLU A 41 28.96 49.34 -16.77
CA GLU A 41 29.48 49.56 -15.42
C GLU A 41 28.74 50.71 -14.73
N ASN A 42 28.24 51.63 -15.55
CA ASN A 42 27.45 52.79 -15.15
C ASN A 42 26.12 52.39 -14.49
N ILE A 43 25.43 51.37 -15.01
CA ILE A 43 24.15 50.90 -14.44
C ILE A 43 24.39 50.23 -13.09
N LEU A 44 25.46 49.45 -12.98
CA LEU A 44 25.82 48.79 -11.73
C LEU A 44 26.24 49.79 -10.65
N LYS A 45 27.05 50.79 -11.00
CA LYS A 45 27.43 51.90 -10.10
C LYS A 45 26.20 52.70 -9.65
N LEU A 46 25.24 52.94 -10.53
CA LEU A 46 23.99 53.62 -10.19
C LEU A 46 23.14 52.80 -9.20
N TYR A 47 23.05 51.49 -9.40
CA TYR A 47 22.35 50.59 -8.48
C TYR A 47 23.04 50.51 -7.11
N GLU A 48 24.37 50.44 -7.06
CA GLU A 48 25.14 50.49 -5.81
C GLU A 48 24.91 51.79 -5.05
N GLN A 49 24.89 52.94 -5.73
CA GLN A 49 24.58 54.24 -5.12
C GLN A 49 23.15 54.26 -4.57
N GLN A 50 22.18 53.72 -5.32
CA GLN A 50 20.80 53.62 -4.89
C GLN A 50 20.67 52.79 -3.59
N ILE A 51 21.25 51.59 -3.55
CA ILE A 51 21.25 50.72 -2.35
C ILE A 51 21.95 51.39 -1.16
N ASN A 52 23.06 52.09 -1.39
CA ASN A 52 23.77 52.75 -0.31
C ASN A 52 22.98 53.93 0.29
N SER A 53 22.14 54.59 -0.52
CA SER A 53 21.30 55.72 -0.11
C SER A 53 19.98 55.36 0.61
N MET A 54 19.57 54.09 0.56
CA MET A 54 18.33 53.61 1.22
C MET A 54 18.45 53.58 2.74
N ASP A 55 17.31 53.81 3.42
CA ASP A 55 17.21 53.68 4.87
C ASP A 55 17.18 52.21 5.32
N GLU A 56 17.34 51.97 6.63
CA GLU A 56 17.41 50.59 7.17
C GLU A 56 16.12 49.80 6.91
N LYS A 57 14.95 50.47 6.91
CA LYS A 57 13.65 49.82 6.70
C LYS A 57 13.47 49.41 5.24
N GLU A 58 13.89 50.24 4.31
CA GLU A 58 13.89 49.97 2.87
C GLU A 58 14.84 48.84 2.51
N ILE A 59 16.02 48.80 3.13
CA ILE A 59 16.97 47.69 2.96
C ILE A 59 16.39 46.39 3.51
N ASP A 60 15.80 46.40 4.72
CA ASP A 60 15.17 45.21 5.29
C ASP A 60 14.01 44.71 4.42
N LYS A 61 13.20 45.62 3.87
CA LYS A 61 12.12 45.27 2.93
C LYS A 61 12.67 44.61 1.66
N LYS A 62 13.65 45.23 0.99
CA LYS A 62 14.27 44.66 -0.22
C LYS A 62 15.00 43.35 0.06
N PHE A 63 15.60 43.23 1.24
CA PHE A 63 16.26 42.01 1.66
C PHE A 63 15.25 40.88 1.88
N GLU A 64 14.10 41.17 2.48
CA GLU A 64 13.01 40.18 2.62
C GLU A 64 12.44 39.76 1.26
N GLU A 65 12.30 40.69 0.31
CA GLU A 65 11.95 40.38 -1.09
C GLU A 65 12.96 39.42 -1.72
N LEU A 66 14.28 39.66 -1.56
CA LEU A 66 15.35 38.76 -2.01
C LEU A 66 15.27 37.39 -1.33
N LEU A 67 15.03 37.33 -0.01
CA LEU A 67 14.89 36.06 0.71
C LEU A 67 13.70 35.23 0.22
N ASN A 68 12.58 35.90 -0.09
CA ASN A 68 11.41 35.27 -0.68
C ASN A 68 11.73 34.75 -2.09
N ASP A 69 12.41 35.56 -2.91
CA ASP A 69 12.78 35.21 -4.29
C ASP A 69 13.82 34.06 -4.36
N MET A 70 14.54 33.78 -3.26
CA MET A 70 15.43 32.61 -3.14
C MET A 70 14.73 31.30 -2.72
N ASN A 71 13.42 31.31 -2.49
CA ASN A 71 12.64 30.12 -2.09
C ASN A 71 13.17 29.42 -0.83
N LEU A 72 13.56 30.19 0.20
CA LEU A 72 14.05 29.67 1.47
C LEU A 72 12.91 29.41 2.46
N ASN A 73 13.04 28.40 3.32
CA ASN A 73 12.14 28.19 4.46
C ASN A 73 12.47 29.14 5.62
N GLU A 74 11.53 29.35 6.54
CA GLU A 74 11.70 30.29 7.67
C GLU A 74 12.93 29.99 8.53
N ASP A 75 13.24 28.71 8.78
CA ASP A 75 14.43 28.31 9.54
C ASP A 75 15.74 28.80 8.92
N LYS A 76 15.79 28.93 7.59
CA LYS A 76 16.96 29.46 6.86
C LYS A 76 16.91 30.97 6.70
N LYS A 77 15.72 31.58 6.64
CA LYS A 77 15.56 33.04 6.57
C LYS A 77 15.93 33.71 7.89
N GLN A 78 15.53 33.13 9.01
CA GLN A 78 15.70 33.72 10.33
C GLN A 78 17.16 34.13 10.68
N PRO A 79 18.20 33.28 10.46
CA PRO A 79 19.58 33.71 10.70
C PRO A 79 20.04 34.82 9.74
N LEU A 80 19.49 34.92 8.53
CA LEU A 80 19.83 35.94 7.55
C LEU A 80 19.24 37.31 7.89
N ARG A 81 18.04 37.34 8.50
CA ARG A 81 17.41 38.59 8.97
C ARG A 81 18.27 39.30 10.01
N ASN A 82 19.05 38.55 10.79
CA ASN A 82 19.95 39.06 11.82
C ASN A 82 21.29 39.60 11.27
N TYR A 83 21.51 39.57 9.96
CA TYR A 83 22.77 40.08 9.39
C TYR A 83 22.86 41.60 9.53
N PRO A 84 24.08 42.15 9.75
CA PRO A 84 24.31 43.59 9.72
C PRO A 84 23.84 44.22 8.41
N GLN A 85 23.40 45.47 8.47
CA GLN A 85 22.87 46.20 7.30
C GLN A 85 23.86 46.24 6.13
N ASP A 86 25.15 46.42 6.41
CA ASP A 86 26.20 46.39 5.38
C ASP A 86 26.29 45.05 4.63
N ASN A 87 26.00 43.94 5.32
CA ASN A 87 26.00 42.62 4.70
C ASN A 87 24.74 42.45 3.83
N LYS A 88 23.57 42.91 4.30
CA LYS A 88 22.33 42.92 3.50
C LYS A 88 22.49 43.73 2.21
N LYS A 89 23.04 44.95 2.31
CA LYS A 89 23.38 45.80 1.15
C LYS A 89 24.31 45.08 0.16
N LYS A 90 25.37 44.44 0.66
CA LYS A 90 26.29 43.65 -0.18
C LYS A 90 25.57 42.49 -0.89
N MET A 91 24.71 41.75 -0.20
CA MET A 91 23.96 40.64 -0.81
C MET A 91 23.02 41.12 -1.92
N LEU A 92 22.31 42.24 -1.72
CA LEU A 92 21.45 42.85 -2.74
C LEU A 92 22.24 43.30 -3.98
N ILE A 93 23.41 43.90 -3.77
CA ILE A 93 24.31 44.31 -4.85
C ILE A 93 24.86 43.08 -5.58
N MET A 94 25.26 42.02 -4.85
CA MET A 94 25.79 40.79 -5.45
C MET A 94 24.75 40.03 -6.26
N GLN A 95 23.50 39.96 -5.80
CA GLN A 95 22.40 39.41 -6.57
C GLN A 95 22.21 40.19 -7.88
N TYR A 96 22.20 41.52 -7.81
CA TYR A 96 22.06 42.37 -8.99
C TYR A 96 23.24 42.23 -9.96
N LYS A 97 24.48 42.10 -9.45
CA LYS A 97 25.66 41.77 -10.25
C LYS A 97 25.51 40.39 -10.91
N GLY A 98 25.12 39.36 -10.15
CA GLY A 98 24.94 38.01 -10.66
C GLY A 98 23.83 37.89 -11.71
N ALA A 99 22.77 38.69 -11.61
CA ALA A 99 21.72 38.75 -12.63
C ALA A 99 22.17 39.47 -13.92
N ASN A 100 23.11 40.42 -13.82
CA ASN A 100 23.50 41.29 -14.95
C ASN A 100 24.90 41.02 -15.54
N GLN A 101 25.78 40.27 -14.86
CA GLN A 101 27.14 39.94 -15.32
C GLN A 101 27.18 38.92 -16.46
N PHE A 102 26.08 38.21 -16.73
CA PHE A 102 26.07 37.08 -17.68
C PHE A 102 25.52 37.40 -19.07
N LYS A 103 25.54 38.67 -19.53
CA LYS A 103 25.22 39.01 -20.94
C LYS A 103 26.16 38.36 -21.99
N GLU A 104 27.14 37.55 -21.55
CA GLU A 104 28.04 36.74 -22.38
C GLU A 104 27.61 35.25 -22.52
N SER A 105 26.52 34.81 -21.87
CA SER A 105 26.00 33.45 -22.03
C SER A 105 25.18 33.33 -23.33
N LYS A 106 25.17 32.15 -23.98
CA LYS A 106 24.28 31.88 -25.12
C LYS A 106 22.79 31.94 -24.76
N PHE A 107 22.48 31.91 -23.47
CA PHE A 107 21.13 31.94 -22.92
C PHE A 107 21.12 32.78 -21.65
N ASP A 108 20.46 33.93 -21.72
CA ASP A 108 20.32 34.92 -20.66
C ASP A 108 18.88 34.94 -20.13
N THR A 109 17.90 34.73 -21.01
CA THR A 109 16.48 34.82 -20.67
C THR A 109 15.76 33.48 -20.79
N PRO A 110 14.70 33.24 -20.00
CA PRO A 110 13.87 32.04 -20.14
C PRO A 110 13.37 31.80 -21.57
N GLN A 111 13.03 32.87 -22.30
CA GLN A 111 12.48 32.79 -23.65
C GLN A 111 13.51 32.33 -24.68
N GLN A 112 14.80 32.60 -24.48
CA GLN A 112 15.85 32.08 -25.36
C GLN A 112 15.99 30.57 -25.24
N TYR A 113 15.89 30.02 -24.02
CA TYR A 113 15.84 28.56 -23.82
C TYR A 113 14.64 27.94 -24.54
N ILE A 114 13.46 28.54 -24.38
CA ILE A 114 12.21 28.09 -25.03
C ILE A 114 12.37 28.07 -26.55
N ALA A 115 12.73 29.21 -27.14
CA ALA A 115 12.87 29.34 -28.60
C ALA A 115 13.93 28.38 -29.16
N TYR A 116 15.02 28.15 -28.44
CA TYR A 116 16.07 27.23 -28.87
C TYR A 116 15.59 25.77 -28.85
N LEU A 117 14.92 25.34 -27.78
CA LEU A 117 14.34 24.00 -27.71
C LEU A 117 13.25 23.79 -28.77
N GLU A 118 12.34 24.75 -28.92
CA GLU A 118 11.32 24.73 -29.98
C GLU A 118 11.95 24.63 -31.38
N ASN A 119 13.03 25.36 -31.63
CA ASN A 119 13.71 25.32 -32.93
C ASN A 119 14.38 23.98 -33.21
N TYR A 120 15.08 23.38 -32.26
CA TYR A 120 15.80 22.11 -32.47
C TYR A 120 14.95 20.86 -32.23
N SER A 121 13.69 21.00 -31.83
CA SER A 121 12.73 19.90 -31.66
C SER A 121 11.85 19.67 -32.89
N LYS A 122 11.88 20.57 -33.88
CA LYS A 122 11.17 20.40 -35.16
C LYS A 122 11.80 19.30 -36.02
N PRO A 123 11.02 18.58 -36.84
CA PRO A 123 11.54 17.50 -37.68
C PRO A 123 12.71 17.89 -38.58
N ASP A 124 12.67 19.08 -39.19
CA ASP A 124 13.66 19.53 -40.19
C ASP A 124 14.99 19.96 -39.58
N THR A 125 14.99 20.31 -38.30
CA THR A 125 16.13 20.90 -37.57
C THR A 125 16.52 20.05 -36.37
N LEU A 126 15.98 18.83 -36.26
CA LEU A 126 16.14 17.95 -35.11
C LEU A 126 17.62 17.69 -34.81
N ASN A 127 18.07 18.11 -33.63
CA ASN A 127 19.46 17.89 -33.21
C ASN A 127 19.57 17.49 -31.73
N PRO A 128 19.74 16.20 -31.41
CA PRO A 128 19.78 15.70 -30.04
C PRO A 128 20.89 16.31 -29.19
N SER A 129 22.07 16.53 -29.76
CA SER A 129 23.20 17.12 -29.03
C SER A 129 22.94 18.57 -28.63
N LYS A 130 22.31 19.35 -29.52
CA LYS A 130 21.93 20.74 -29.22
C LYS A 130 20.79 20.80 -28.20
N ILE A 131 19.80 19.91 -28.29
CA ILE A 131 18.74 19.78 -27.30
C ILE A 131 19.35 19.45 -25.93
N PHE A 132 20.17 18.40 -25.85
CA PHE A 132 20.80 17.97 -24.61
C PHE A 132 21.58 19.10 -23.92
N ASN A 133 22.46 19.78 -24.65
CA ASN A 133 23.24 20.89 -24.10
C ASN A 133 22.36 22.05 -23.61
N CYS A 134 21.25 22.32 -24.31
CA CYS A 134 20.30 23.36 -23.92
C CYS A 134 19.55 22.97 -22.64
N VAL A 135 19.01 21.74 -22.55
CA VAL A 135 18.28 21.26 -21.37
C VAL A 135 19.22 21.14 -20.15
N GLU A 136 20.45 20.67 -20.34
CA GLU A 136 21.44 20.64 -19.24
C GLU A 136 21.73 22.05 -18.70
N SER A 137 21.88 23.03 -19.61
CA SER A 137 22.05 24.42 -19.21
C SER A 137 20.80 24.98 -18.55
N LEU A 138 19.61 24.63 -19.04
CA LEU A 138 18.33 25.05 -18.46
C LEU A 138 18.16 24.51 -17.04
N ARG A 139 18.52 23.24 -16.78
CA ARG A 139 18.52 22.66 -15.42
C ARG A 139 19.37 23.50 -14.46
N ILE A 140 20.56 23.93 -14.90
CA ILE A 140 21.46 24.76 -14.09
C ILE A 140 20.83 26.14 -13.84
N ALA A 141 20.19 26.73 -14.86
CA ALA A 141 19.48 28.00 -14.75
C ALA A 141 18.32 27.90 -13.74
N LEU A 142 17.43 26.90 -13.88
CA LEU A 142 16.32 26.63 -12.95
C LEU A 142 16.78 26.35 -11.51
N THR A 143 17.99 25.80 -11.32
CA THR A 143 18.52 25.50 -9.98
C THR A 143 19.05 26.74 -9.28
N ASN A 144 19.68 27.65 -10.03
CA ASN A 144 20.46 28.72 -9.44
C ASN A 144 19.79 30.10 -9.55
N ASN A 145 18.86 30.30 -10.47
CA ASN A 145 18.13 31.57 -10.62
C ASN A 145 17.02 31.69 -9.57
N THR A 146 16.50 32.91 -9.41
CA THR A 146 15.47 33.21 -8.44
C THR A 146 14.09 32.76 -8.89
N LEU A 147 13.12 32.74 -7.97
CA LEU A 147 11.72 32.39 -8.27
C LEU A 147 11.14 33.28 -9.37
N SER A 148 11.47 34.57 -9.41
CA SER A 148 11.05 35.48 -10.47
C SER A 148 11.45 35.00 -11.86
N TRP A 149 12.67 34.46 -12.02
CA TRP A 149 13.11 33.85 -13.28
C TRP A 149 12.32 32.59 -13.62
N VAL A 150 12.00 31.77 -12.59
CA VAL A 150 11.18 30.56 -12.75
C VAL A 150 9.74 30.92 -13.15
N HIS A 151 9.17 31.98 -12.57
CA HIS A 151 7.87 32.52 -12.95
C HIS A 151 7.86 33.04 -14.39
N GLU A 152 8.93 33.72 -14.81
CA GLU A 152 9.09 34.18 -16.19
C GLU A 152 9.21 33.02 -17.19
N PHE A 153 9.89 31.92 -16.80
CA PHE A 153 9.89 30.68 -17.57
C PHE A 153 8.48 30.11 -17.71
N GLY A 154 7.75 30.03 -16.60
CA GLY A 154 6.30 29.86 -16.53
C GLY A 154 5.75 28.64 -17.29
N SER A 155 4.44 28.71 -17.57
CA SER A 155 3.69 27.63 -18.21
C SER A 155 4.25 27.23 -19.59
N ARG A 156 4.60 28.23 -20.42
CA ARG A 156 5.18 27.99 -21.76
C ARG A 156 6.53 27.28 -21.68
N GLY A 157 7.37 27.66 -20.71
CA GLY A 157 8.64 27.00 -20.46
C GLY A 157 8.44 25.55 -20.08
N LEU A 158 7.57 25.28 -19.11
CA LEU A 158 7.26 23.93 -18.67
C LEU A 158 6.69 23.06 -19.82
N GLN A 159 5.76 23.58 -20.61
CA GLN A 159 5.22 22.91 -21.78
C GLN A 159 6.30 22.56 -22.81
N THR A 160 7.29 23.44 -23.00
CA THR A 160 8.42 23.19 -23.90
C THR A 160 9.30 22.04 -23.38
N VAL A 161 9.52 21.96 -22.06
CA VAL A 161 10.23 20.84 -21.43
C VAL A 161 9.45 19.53 -21.59
N PHE A 162 8.13 19.55 -21.40
CA PHE A 162 7.29 18.37 -21.65
C PHE A 162 7.32 17.91 -23.10
N SER A 163 7.22 18.84 -24.05
CA SER A 163 7.31 18.53 -25.49
C SER A 163 8.67 17.92 -25.85
N THR A 164 9.74 18.44 -25.25
CA THR A 164 11.10 17.90 -25.42
C THR A 164 11.23 16.50 -24.80
N LEU A 165 10.61 16.27 -23.63
CA LEU A 165 10.59 14.98 -22.97
C LEU A 165 9.80 13.95 -23.77
N GLU A 166 8.62 14.31 -24.28
CA GLU A 166 7.80 13.45 -25.13
C GLU A 166 8.53 13.06 -26.42
N LEU A 167 9.22 14.00 -27.07
CA LEU A 167 10.10 13.73 -28.21
C LEU A 167 11.19 12.71 -27.83
N ALA A 168 11.81 12.88 -26.66
CA ALA A 168 12.87 11.98 -26.21
C ALA A 168 12.36 10.58 -25.83
N VAL A 169 11.12 10.47 -25.33
CA VAL A 169 10.42 9.19 -25.11
C VAL A 169 10.10 8.51 -26.45
N LYS A 170 9.71 9.28 -27.48
CA LYS A 170 9.46 8.72 -28.83
C LYS A 170 10.72 8.10 -29.44
N PHE A 171 11.89 8.70 -29.19
CA PHE A 171 13.19 8.21 -29.67
C PHE A 171 13.98 7.42 -28.60
N ASN A 172 13.31 6.79 -27.64
CA ASN A 172 13.92 6.13 -26.47
C ASN A 172 14.89 4.97 -26.77
N ARG A 173 15.03 4.54 -28.04
CA ARG A 173 16.03 3.54 -28.44
C ARG A 173 17.46 4.10 -28.58
N ASP A 174 17.62 5.42 -28.68
CA ASP A 174 18.92 6.08 -28.80
C ASP A 174 19.35 6.68 -27.45
N ASP A 175 20.53 6.29 -26.97
CA ASP A 175 21.12 6.71 -25.69
C ASP A 175 21.24 8.23 -25.54
N LYS A 176 21.34 8.98 -26.64
CA LYS A 176 21.33 10.44 -26.60
C LYS A 176 20.03 10.98 -26.03
N TYR A 177 18.91 10.35 -26.36
CA TYR A 177 17.59 10.76 -25.88
C TYR A 177 17.34 10.32 -24.45
N GLU A 178 17.98 9.25 -23.96
CA GLU A 178 17.96 8.92 -22.53
C GLU A 178 18.57 10.05 -21.68
N LYS A 179 19.69 10.62 -22.12
CA LYS A 179 20.30 11.77 -21.45
C LYS A 179 19.39 13.00 -21.48
N ILE A 180 18.68 13.22 -22.59
CA ILE A 180 17.68 14.30 -22.69
C ILE A 180 16.52 14.05 -21.72
N GLN A 181 15.98 12.84 -21.65
CA GLN A 181 14.91 12.47 -20.70
C GLN A 181 15.34 12.78 -19.26
N LEU A 182 16.53 12.34 -18.87
CA LEU A 182 17.09 12.59 -17.54
C LEU A 182 17.14 14.08 -17.21
N GLU A 183 17.69 14.89 -18.11
CA GLU A 183 17.85 16.33 -17.88
C GLU A 183 16.50 17.07 -17.90
N CYS A 184 15.55 16.64 -18.72
CA CYS A 184 14.17 17.15 -18.70
C CYS A 184 13.48 16.85 -17.36
N LEU A 185 13.58 15.63 -16.85
CA LEU A 185 13.00 15.25 -15.56
C LEU A 185 13.64 16.05 -14.40
N LYS A 186 14.96 16.27 -14.45
CA LYS A 186 15.64 17.16 -13.49
C LYS A 186 15.16 18.61 -13.60
N CYS A 187 14.91 19.12 -14.81
CA CYS A 187 14.32 20.45 -14.98
C CYS A 187 12.94 20.52 -14.33
N ILE A 188 12.08 19.53 -14.54
CA ILE A 188 10.75 19.46 -13.94
C ILE A 188 10.84 19.39 -12.41
N LEU A 189 11.72 18.55 -11.85
CA LEU A 189 11.97 18.49 -10.40
C LEU A 189 12.38 19.86 -9.82
N LYS A 190 13.21 20.62 -10.54
CA LYS A 190 13.62 21.96 -10.10
C LYS A 190 12.51 22.99 -10.23
N TYR A 191 11.77 22.95 -11.33
CA TYR A 191 10.63 23.82 -11.56
C TYR A 191 9.53 23.60 -10.52
N ASN A 192 9.23 22.34 -10.18
CA ASN A 192 8.20 21.96 -9.21
C ASN A 192 8.63 22.12 -7.74
N ASN A 193 9.85 22.59 -7.46
CA ASN A 193 10.33 22.79 -6.08
C ASN A 193 9.74 24.06 -5.41
N ASN A 194 8.64 24.59 -5.93
CA ASN A 194 7.88 25.71 -5.37
C ASN A 194 6.39 25.52 -5.71
N THR A 195 5.53 26.19 -4.96
CA THR A 195 4.07 26.03 -5.05
C THR A 195 3.51 26.39 -6.42
N GLU A 196 4.00 27.46 -7.05
CA GLU A 196 3.50 27.89 -8.36
C GLU A 196 3.93 26.93 -9.47
N GLY A 197 5.15 26.38 -9.38
CA GLY A 197 5.61 25.35 -10.30
C GLY A 197 4.74 24.09 -10.28
N LEU A 198 4.30 23.67 -9.09
CA LEU A 198 3.36 22.55 -8.93
C LEU A 198 1.97 22.87 -9.49
N LYS A 199 1.43 24.07 -9.24
CA LYS A 199 0.15 24.50 -9.84
C LYS A 199 0.20 24.47 -11.37
N GLU A 200 1.28 24.99 -11.95
CA GLU A 200 1.49 24.94 -13.40
C GLU A 200 1.63 23.51 -13.93
N PHE A 201 2.27 22.61 -13.17
CA PHE A 201 2.29 21.19 -13.52
C PHE A 201 0.88 20.60 -13.61
N PHE A 202 0.00 20.89 -12.65
CA PHE A 202 -1.36 20.36 -12.61
C PHE A 202 -2.27 20.90 -13.72
N ARG A 203 -1.98 22.09 -14.25
CA ARG A 203 -2.67 22.65 -15.42
C ARG A 203 -2.34 21.91 -16.72
N HIS A 204 -1.29 21.10 -16.73
CA HIS A 204 -0.86 20.36 -17.91
C HIS A 204 -1.43 18.94 -17.90
N ASP A 205 -2.55 18.73 -18.61
CA ASP A 205 -3.32 17.47 -18.62
C ASP A 205 -2.46 16.22 -18.93
N SER A 206 -1.46 16.33 -19.80
CA SER A 206 -0.60 15.21 -20.19
C SER A 206 0.66 15.05 -19.34
N GLY A 207 0.89 15.91 -18.33
CA GLY A 207 2.11 15.89 -17.51
C GLY A 207 2.36 14.53 -16.84
N HIS A 208 1.32 13.97 -16.22
CA HIS A 208 1.35 12.63 -15.61
C HIS A 208 1.73 11.55 -16.62
N PHE A 209 1.11 11.59 -17.81
CA PHE A 209 1.32 10.61 -18.87
C PHE A 209 2.75 10.64 -19.42
N ILE A 210 3.28 11.83 -19.67
CA ILE A 210 4.64 12.00 -20.19
C ILE A 210 5.67 11.50 -19.17
N ILE A 211 5.51 11.83 -17.88
CA ILE A 211 6.41 11.36 -16.83
C ILE A 211 6.31 9.84 -16.66
N ALA A 212 5.11 9.29 -16.56
CA ALA A 212 4.91 7.85 -16.41
C ALA A 212 5.42 7.05 -17.63
N SER A 213 5.45 7.67 -18.81
CA SER A 213 6.05 7.06 -20.02
C SER A 213 7.55 6.83 -19.90
N CYS A 214 8.23 7.56 -19.01
CA CYS A 214 9.66 7.44 -18.73
C CYS A 214 10.00 6.26 -17.78
N ILE A 215 9.00 5.57 -17.23
CA ILE A 215 9.22 4.43 -16.32
C ILE A 215 9.69 3.20 -17.13
N ASP A 216 11.00 2.95 -17.06
CA ASP A 216 11.67 1.81 -17.70
C ASP A 216 12.81 1.30 -16.78
N TYR A 217 12.65 0.09 -16.25
CA TYR A 217 13.62 -0.51 -15.32
C TYR A 217 15.02 -0.70 -15.91
N ARG A 218 15.13 -0.74 -17.25
CA ARG A 218 16.40 -0.84 -17.96
C ARG A 218 17.18 0.47 -17.96
N LYS A 219 16.53 1.58 -17.57
CA LYS A 219 17.09 2.94 -17.51
C LYS A 219 16.92 3.53 -16.10
N PRO A 220 17.59 2.97 -15.06
CA PRO A 220 17.42 3.42 -13.68
C PRO A 220 17.64 4.92 -13.49
N SER A 221 18.61 5.48 -14.22
CA SER A 221 18.96 6.91 -14.21
C SER A 221 17.77 7.82 -14.51
N VAL A 222 16.89 7.41 -15.43
CA VAL A 222 15.67 8.13 -15.84
C VAL A 222 14.48 7.72 -14.98
N MET A 223 14.35 6.44 -14.67
CA MET A 223 13.21 5.91 -13.93
C MET A 223 13.14 6.47 -12.49
N ILE A 224 14.28 6.60 -11.81
CA ILE A 224 14.33 7.16 -10.44
C ILE A 224 13.69 8.56 -10.37
N PRO A 225 14.15 9.58 -11.13
CA PRO A 225 13.55 10.91 -11.07
C PRO A 225 12.10 10.94 -11.57
N ALA A 226 11.71 10.07 -12.51
CA ALA A 226 10.31 9.95 -12.93
C ALA A 226 9.42 9.47 -11.76
N LEU A 227 9.84 8.42 -11.04
CA LEU A 227 9.16 7.93 -9.86
C LEU A 227 9.18 8.93 -8.70
N GLN A 228 10.26 9.70 -8.53
CA GLN A 228 10.34 10.77 -7.52
C GLN A 228 9.24 11.81 -7.74
N ILE A 229 9.05 12.26 -8.99
CA ILE A 229 7.99 13.23 -9.30
C ILE A 229 6.62 12.61 -9.02
N LEU A 230 6.35 11.40 -9.54
CA LEU A 230 5.04 10.76 -9.35
C LEU A 230 4.72 10.47 -7.87
N ALA A 231 5.71 10.03 -7.09
CA ALA A 231 5.55 9.77 -5.66
C ALA A 231 5.21 11.06 -4.90
N ALA A 232 5.88 12.18 -5.22
CA ALA A 232 5.56 13.48 -4.63
C ALA A 232 4.15 13.94 -4.99
N LEU A 233 3.73 13.72 -6.25
CA LEU A 233 2.39 14.10 -6.72
C LEU A 233 1.28 13.30 -6.03
N CYS A 234 1.52 12.07 -5.55
CA CYS A 234 0.52 11.33 -4.77
C CYS A 234 0.06 12.10 -3.51
N PHE A 235 0.95 12.87 -2.88
CA PHE A 235 0.67 13.60 -1.62
C PHE A 235 0.16 15.02 -1.82
N ILE A 236 0.13 15.50 -3.06
CA ILE A 236 -0.26 16.88 -3.36
C ILE A 236 -1.65 16.80 -3.99
N PRO A 237 -2.70 17.36 -3.35
CA PRO A 237 -4.02 17.44 -3.97
C PRO A 237 -3.99 18.38 -5.18
N ASP A 238 -4.86 18.14 -6.16
CA ASP A 238 -5.05 19.10 -7.26
C ASP A 238 -5.88 20.33 -6.83
N ASP A 239 -6.06 21.29 -7.74
CA ASP A 239 -6.81 22.53 -7.48
C ASP A 239 -8.28 22.29 -7.06
N ASN A 240 -8.82 21.09 -7.29
CA ASN A 240 -10.18 20.68 -6.89
C ASN A 240 -10.19 19.82 -5.61
N ASN A 241 -9.07 19.71 -4.89
CA ASN A 241 -8.86 18.80 -3.76
C ASN A 241 -9.06 17.32 -4.11
N VAL A 242 -8.90 16.93 -5.38
CA VAL A 242 -8.96 15.53 -5.80
C VAL A 242 -7.58 14.91 -5.65
N SER A 243 -7.52 13.72 -5.05
CA SER A 243 -6.27 12.98 -4.87
C SER A 243 -5.66 12.61 -6.24
N ASN A 244 -4.40 13.00 -6.45
CA ASN A 244 -3.71 12.78 -7.72
C ASN A 244 -3.27 11.32 -7.92
N ASN A 245 -3.28 10.49 -6.87
CA ASN A 245 -3.00 9.06 -6.97
C ASN A 245 -3.93 8.38 -8.01
N GLY A 246 -5.21 8.77 -8.07
CA GLY A 246 -6.18 8.26 -9.04
C GLY A 246 -5.78 8.57 -10.49
N LYS A 247 -5.35 9.81 -10.77
CA LYS A 247 -4.86 10.20 -12.12
C LYS A 247 -3.61 9.42 -12.51
N ILE A 248 -2.71 9.17 -11.55
CA ILE A 248 -1.50 8.37 -11.76
C ILE A 248 -1.90 6.91 -12.06
N LEU A 249 -2.83 6.32 -11.31
CA LEU A 249 -3.32 4.95 -11.54
C LEU A 249 -3.95 4.78 -12.93
N VAL A 250 -4.82 5.72 -13.34
CA VAL A 250 -5.42 5.74 -14.68
C VAL A 250 -4.34 5.84 -15.75
N THR A 251 -3.35 6.70 -15.54
CA THR A 251 -2.22 6.88 -16.46
C THR A 251 -1.40 5.60 -16.61
N LEU A 252 -1.05 4.95 -15.49
CA LEU A 252 -0.33 3.68 -15.50
C LEU A 252 -1.15 2.58 -16.20
N GLY A 253 -2.47 2.53 -15.97
CA GLY A 253 -3.39 1.62 -16.68
C GLY A 253 -3.34 1.81 -18.19
N ARG A 254 -3.51 3.05 -18.66
CA ARG A 254 -3.44 3.39 -20.10
C ARG A 254 -2.08 3.03 -20.71
N LEU A 255 -0.99 3.25 -19.99
CA LEU A 255 0.35 2.88 -20.46
C LEU A 255 0.59 1.37 -20.48
N GLY A 256 0.03 0.64 -19.52
CA GLY A 256 0.02 -0.82 -19.49
C GLY A 256 -0.70 -1.38 -20.71
N GLU A 257 -1.93 -0.92 -20.95
CA GLU A 257 -2.75 -1.32 -22.10
C GLU A 257 -2.05 -1.02 -23.44
N ALA A 258 -1.55 0.21 -23.62
CA ALA A 258 -0.82 0.61 -24.83
C ALA A 258 0.42 -0.25 -25.09
N LYS A 259 1.08 -0.74 -24.03
CA LYS A 259 2.26 -1.61 -24.11
C LYS A 259 1.92 -3.10 -23.99
N LYS A 260 0.63 -3.48 -23.91
CA LYS A 260 0.15 -4.85 -23.71
C LYS A 260 0.83 -5.58 -22.55
N ARG A 261 0.90 -4.91 -21.40
CA ARG A 261 1.49 -5.43 -20.17
C ARG A 261 0.75 -4.91 -18.94
N GLU A 262 0.94 -5.58 -17.81
CA GLU A 262 0.42 -5.11 -16.53
C GLU A 262 0.95 -3.71 -16.17
N ARG A 263 0.10 -2.89 -15.55
CA ARG A 263 0.42 -1.48 -15.26
C ARG A 263 1.57 -1.30 -14.26
N PHE A 264 1.71 -2.22 -13.31
CA PHE A 264 2.77 -2.19 -12.31
C PHE A 264 4.04 -2.94 -12.70
N ALA A 265 3.99 -3.78 -13.75
CA ALA A 265 5.14 -4.54 -14.24
C ALA A 265 6.46 -3.75 -14.30
N PRO A 266 6.57 -2.55 -14.91
CA PRO A 266 7.84 -1.83 -14.97
C PRO A 266 8.44 -1.51 -13.60
N ILE A 267 7.59 -1.20 -12.62
CA ILE A 267 7.98 -0.81 -11.26
C ILE A 267 8.48 -2.03 -10.51
N ILE A 268 7.74 -3.14 -10.62
CA ILE A 268 8.10 -4.41 -9.97
C ILE A 268 9.33 -5.04 -10.63
N GLU A 269 9.47 -4.98 -11.95
CA GLU A 269 10.69 -5.36 -12.67
C GLU A 269 11.90 -4.52 -12.24
N GLY A 270 11.69 -3.26 -11.85
CA GLY A 270 12.71 -2.43 -11.21
C GLY A 270 13.30 -3.07 -9.96
N ILE A 271 12.49 -3.77 -9.16
CA ILE A 271 12.90 -4.47 -7.94
C ILE A 271 13.40 -5.90 -8.24
N THR A 272 12.71 -6.62 -9.12
CA THR A 272 12.94 -8.06 -9.33
C THR A 272 14.04 -8.36 -10.34
N ARG A 273 14.30 -7.47 -11.31
CA ARG A 273 15.25 -7.70 -12.42
C ARG A 273 16.51 -6.83 -12.39
N THR A 274 16.65 -5.96 -11.40
CA THR A 274 17.87 -5.13 -11.24
C THR A 274 18.54 -5.43 -9.91
N SER A 275 19.79 -5.00 -9.75
CA SER A 275 20.52 -5.02 -8.48
C SER A 275 20.94 -3.60 -8.10
N ASN A 276 19.98 -2.66 -8.15
CA ASN A 276 20.21 -1.25 -7.88
C ASN A 276 19.35 -0.81 -6.68
N ASP A 277 19.99 -0.70 -5.52
CA ASP A 277 19.32 -0.38 -4.25
C ASP A 277 18.63 1.01 -4.26
N GLU A 278 19.16 1.98 -4.99
CA GLU A 278 18.54 3.30 -5.13
C GLU A 278 17.23 3.19 -5.92
N LEU A 279 17.24 2.43 -7.02
CA LEU A 279 16.04 2.15 -7.79
C LEU A 279 15.03 1.33 -6.97
N TRP A 280 15.47 0.30 -6.25
CA TRP A 280 14.59 -0.52 -5.41
C TRP A 280 13.88 0.34 -4.35
N SER A 281 14.63 1.18 -3.64
CA SER A 281 14.06 2.10 -2.67
C SER A 281 13.07 3.06 -3.32
N MET A 282 13.38 3.58 -4.51
CA MET A 282 12.47 4.48 -5.21
C MET A 282 11.19 3.79 -5.70
N CYS A 283 11.28 2.56 -6.18
CA CYS A 283 10.09 1.75 -6.51
C CYS A 283 9.22 1.53 -5.27
N LEU A 284 9.80 1.13 -4.14
CA LEU A 284 9.07 0.94 -2.87
C LEU A 284 8.48 2.25 -2.35
N GLN A 285 9.22 3.35 -2.39
CA GLN A 285 8.72 4.66 -1.98
C GLN A 285 7.53 5.12 -2.84
N PHE A 286 7.56 4.88 -4.16
CA PHE A 286 6.42 5.16 -5.02
C PHE A 286 5.21 4.27 -4.68
N ILE A 287 5.42 2.96 -4.46
CA ILE A 287 4.37 2.02 -4.04
C ILE A 287 3.75 2.47 -2.71
N ASN A 288 4.57 2.81 -1.71
CA ASN A 288 4.10 3.29 -0.41
C ASN A 288 3.31 4.59 -0.55
N ALA A 289 3.78 5.52 -1.39
CA ALA A 289 3.06 6.77 -1.66
C ALA A 289 1.68 6.52 -2.29
N LEU A 290 1.61 5.56 -3.22
CA LEU A 290 0.37 5.20 -3.90
C LEU A 290 -0.65 4.57 -2.94
N LEU A 291 -0.20 3.61 -2.14
CA LEU A 291 -1.05 2.88 -1.19
C LEU A 291 -1.50 3.78 -0.02
N SER A 292 -0.58 4.54 0.57
CA SER A 292 -0.89 5.43 1.71
C SER A 292 -1.79 6.61 1.35
N GLN A 293 -1.92 6.95 0.06
CA GLN A 293 -2.81 8.01 -0.42
C GLN A 293 -4.11 7.46 -1.03
N THR A 294 -4.38 6.16 -0.85
CA THR A 294 -5.62 5.50 -1.27
C THR A 294 -6.51 5.27 -0.05
N ASP A 295 -7.54 6.09 0.13
CA ASP A 295 -8.39 6.06 1.33
C ASP A 295 -9.34 4.87 1.37
N ASP A 296 -9.91 4.50 0.20
CA ASP A 296 -10.82 3.36 0.09
C ASP A 296 -10.08 2.04 0.35
N PHE A 297 -10.46 1.38 1.45
CA PHE A 297 -9.82 0.15 1.92
C PHE A 297 -9.86 -0.98 0.89
N GLU A 298 -11.02 -1.23 0.28
CA GLU A 298 -11.20 -2.33 -0.69
C GLU A 298 -10.30 -2.10 -1.92
N PHE A 299 -10.26 -0.87 -2.41
CA PHE A 299 -9.39 -0.49 -3.51
C PHE A 299 -7.91 -0.52 -3.12
N ARG A 300 -7.55 -0.09 -1.90
CA ARG A 300 -6.17 -0.17 -1.38
C ARG A 300 -5.69 -1.62 -1.27
N MET A 301 -6.52 -2.52 -0.76
CA MET A 301 -6.29 -3.97 -0.73
C MET A 301 -6.09 -4.54 -2.13
N HIS A 302 -7.00 -4.21 -3.04
CA HIS A 302 -6.90 -4.63 -4.43
C HIS A 302 -5.57 -4.21 -5.07
N LEU A 303 -5.16 -2.94 -4.89
CA LEU A 303 -3.90 -2.41 -5.41
C LEU A 303 -2.69 -3.13 -4.82
N ARG A 304 -2.65 -3.34 -3.49
CA ARG A 304 -1.53 -4.05 -2.86
C ARG A 304 -1.42 -5.47 -3.40
N ASN A 305 -2.53 -6.19 -3.47
CA ASN A 305 -2.54 -7.57 -3.94
C ASN A 305 -2.16 -7.67 -5.42
N GLU A 306 -2.59 -6.72 -6.27
CA GLU A 306 -2.13 -6.62 -7.66
C GLU A 306 -0.61 -6.38 -7.76
N ILE A 307 -0.07 -5.44 -6.98
CA ILE A 307 1.36 -5.14 -6.92
C ILE A 307 2.18 -6.37 -6.49
N VAL A 308 1.71 -7.08 -5.48
CA VAL A 308 2.37 -8.28 -4.95
C VAL A 308 2.36 -9.41 -5.98
N ARG A 309 1.21 -9.67 -6.62
CA ARG A 309 1.07 -10.70 -7.67
C ARG A 309 1.88 -10.40 -8.94
N ASN A 310 2.24 -9.15 -9.19
CA ASN A 310 3.12 -8.76 -10.30
C ASN A 310 4.61 -9.19 -10.10
N GLY A 311 4.90 -10.04 -9.11
CA GLY A 311 6.22 -10.66 -8.89
C GLY A 311 6.97 -10.14 -7.66
N LEU A 312 6.39 -9.21 -6.90
CA LEU A 312 7.03 -8.71 -5.67
C LEU A 312 7.03 -9.79 -4.57
N TYR A 313 6.03 -10.68 -4.55
CA TYR A 313 5.95 -11.79 -3.59
C TYR A 313 7.26 -12.58 -3.50
N ASP A 314 7.84 -12.96 -4.64
CA ASP A 314 9.08 -13.76 -4.72
C ASP A 314 10.31 -13.03 -4.18
N LYS A 315 10.21 -11.72 -3.97
CA LYS A 315 11.30 -10.86 -3.51
C LYS A 315 11.13 -10.40 -2.06
N LEU A 316 9.98 -10.66 -1.41
CA LEU A 316 9.70 -10.18 -0.06
C LEU A 316 10.77 -10.62 0.96
N ASP A 317 11.12 -11.91 0.97
CA ASP A 317 12.16 -12.42 1.90
C ASP A 317 13.55 -11.82 1.63
N ALA A 318 13.87 -11.57 0.36
CA ALA A 318 15.12 -10.93 -0.02
C ALA A 318 15.15 -9.45 0.39
N LEU A 319 14.02 -8.75 0.28
CA LEU A 319 13.88 -7.35 0.72
C LEU A 319 13.93 -7.24 2.24
N LYS A 320 13.32 -8.19 2.96
CA LYS A 320 13.36 -8.26 4.44
C LYS A 320 14.79 -8.40 4.98
N ASN A 321 15.63 -9.15 4.28
CA ASN A 321 17.02 -9.40 4.64
C ASN A 321 18.01 -8.46 3.95
N GLN A 322 17.53 -7.38 3.32
CA GLN A 322 18.42 -6.41 2.67
C GLN A 322 19.25 -5.66 3.72
N SER A 323 20.48 -5.28 3.36
CA SER A 323 21.42 -4.58 4.25
C SER A 323 21.41 -3.06 4.07
N THR A 324 20.93 -2.59 2.92
CA THR A 324 20.93 -1.18 2.57
C THR A 324 19.83 -0.43 3.33
N ALA A 325 20.25 0.48 4.21
CA ALA A 325 19.34 1.26 5.07
C ALA A 325 18.21 1.98 4.31
N LEU A 326 18.52 2.44 3.10
CA LEU A 326 17.56 3.14 2.24
C LEU A 326 16.44 2.21 1.73
N VAL A 327 16.75 0.97 1.38
CA VAL A 327 15.75 -0.04 0.97
C VAL A 327 14.99 -0.53 2.19
N ASN A 328 15.70 -0.85 3.26
CA ASN A 328 15.10 -1.34 4.51
C ASN A 328 14.08 -0.37 5.06
N LYS A 329 14.37 0.94 5.07
CA LYS A 329 13.41 1.95 5.50
C LYS A 329 12.11 1.89 4.71
N GLN A 330 12.18 1.82 3.37
CA GLN A 330 10.98 1.80 2.54
C GLN A 330 10.23 0.46 2.64
N PHE A 331 10.96 -0.64 2.80
CA PHE A 331 10.35 -1.95 3.02
C PHE A 331 9.66 -2.04 4.39
N SER A 332 10.25 -1.49 5.45
CA SER A 332 9.60 -1.40 6.76
C SER A 332 8.32 -0.55 6.73
N ILE A 333 8.29 0.53 5.93
CA ILE A 333 7.06 1.30 5.72
C ILE A 333 6.01 0.45 5.00
N PHE A 334 6.42 -0.31 3.97
CA PHE A 334 5.51 -1.21 3.26
C PHE A 334 4.90 -2.26 4.19
N GLU A 335 5.72 -2.89 5.05
CA GLU A 335 5.26 -3.87 6.04
C GLU A 335 4.34 -3.23 7.09
N SER A 336 4.66 -2.05 7.61
CA SER A 336 3.80 -1.33 8.57
C SER A 336 2.42 -1.05 7.97
N LEU A 337 2.37 -0.51 6.75
CA LEU A 337 1.11 -0.24 6.05
C LEU A 337 0.33 -1.53 5.75
N LYS A 338 1.04 -2.64 5.52
CA LYS A 338 0.45 -3.96 5.31
C LYS A 338 -0.19 -4.49 6.60
N ASP A 339 0.49 -4.34 7.73
CA ASP A 339 -0.01 -4.77 9.03
C ASP A 339 -1.19 -3.89 9.49
N GLU A 340 -1.12 -2.58 9.27
CA GLU A 340 -2.22 -1.64 9.53
C GLU A 340 -3.50 -2.02 8.76
N ASP A 341 -3.37 -2.43 7.49
CA ASP A 341 -4.53 -2.89 6.73
C ASP A 341 -5.04 -4.27 7.17
N ALA A 342 -4.17 -5.15 7.67
CA ALA A 342 -4.60 -6.41 8.25
C ALA A 342 -5.41 -6.18 9.55
N ASP A 343 -4.98 -5.22 10.38
CA ASP A 343 -5.71 -4.79 11.57
C ASP A 343 -7.06 -4.14 11.20
N GLU A 344 -7.11 -3.30 10.15
CA GLU A 344 -8.37 -2.74 9.64
C GLU A 344 -9.31 -3.85 9.14
N LEU A 345 -8.79 -4.84 8.39
CA LEU A 345 -9.57 -5.99 7.92
C LEU A 345 -10.16 -6.79 9.08
N GLN A 346 -9.36 -7.06 10.11
CA GLN A 346 -9.80 -7.76 11.31
C GLN A 346 -10.90 -6.97 12.04
N SER A 347 -10.72 -5.65 12.20
CA SER A 347 -11.74 -4.79 12.81
C SER A 347 -13.04 -4.77 11.99
N ARG A 348 -12.96 -4.75 10.65
CA ARG A 348 -14.15 -4.86 9.78
C ARG A 348 -14.86 -6.20 9.97
N PHE A 349 -14.12 -7.30 10.06
CA PHE A 349 -14.69 -8.62 10.34
C PHE A 349 -15.38 -8.66 11.70
N ASP A 350 -14.76 -8.09 12.74
CA ASP A 350 -15.35 -8.03 14.08
C ASP A 350 -16.66 -7.22 14.08
N ASN A 351 -16.73 -6.12 13.31
CA ASN A 351 -17.96 -5.35 13.12
C ASN A 351 -19.06 -6.18 12.43
N VAL A 352 -18.74 -6.88 11.34
CA VAL A 352 -19.69 -7.78 10.67
C VAL A 352 -20.21 -8.85 11.62
N ARG A 353 -19.34 -9.43 12.45
CA ARG A 353 -19.74 -10.44 13.45
C ARG A 353 -20.67 -9.88 14.52
N MET A 354 -20.56 -8.59 14.85
CA MET A 354 -21.46 -7.91 15.79
C MET A 354 -22.80 -7.49 15.15
N GLU A 355 -22.77 -7.06 13.88
CA GLU A 355 -23.95 -6.55 13.17
C GLU A 355 -24.82 -7.66 12.57
N ILE A 356 -24.21 -8.75 12.11
CA ILE A 356 -24.88 -9.91 11.51
C ILE A 356 -24.79 -11.08 12.49
N ASP A 357 -25.69 -11.11 13.46
CA ASP A 357 -25.78 -12.17 14.48
C ASP A 357 -26.78 -13.29 14.13
N ASP A 358 -27.56 -13.14 13.06
CA ASP A 358 -28.45 -14.17 12.50
C ASP A 358 -27.87 -14.86 11.25
N ILE A 359 -28.08 -16.19 11.19
CA ILE A 359 -27.56 -17.03 10.10
C ILE A 359 -28.27 -16.74 8.77
N ASN A 360 -29.58 -16.43 8.78
CA ASN A 360 -30.32 -16.19 7.55
C ASN A 360 -29.91 -14.86 6.91
N ASP A 361 -29.68 -13.84 7.73
CA ASP A 361 -29.19 -12.54 7.26
C ASP A 361 -27.81 -12.68 6.59
N CYS A 362 -26.89 -13.40 7.24
CA CYS A 362 -25.57 -13.71 6.67
C CYS A 362 -25.69 -14.47 5.34
N PHE A 363 -26.56 -15.49 5.30
CA PHE A 363 -26.79 -16.29 4.11
C PHE A 363 -27.37 -15.48 2.94
N GLU A 364 -28.37 -14.63 3.18
CA GLU A 364 -28.96 -13.81 2.13
C GLU A 364 -27.95 -12.78 1.59
N VAL A 365 -27.10 -12.19 2.43
CA VAL A 365 -26.01 -11.30 1.96
C VAL A 365 -25.04 -12.08 1.07
N LEU A 366 -24.53 -13.24 1.52
CA LEU A 366 -23.59 -14.06 0.75
C LEU A 366 -24.20 -14.54 -0.58
N LYS A 367 -25.45 -14.98 -0.55
CA LYS A 367 -26.21 -15.37 -1.74
C LYS A 367 -26.32 -14.20 -2.71
N ASN A 368 -26.71 -13.02 -2.26
CA ASN A 368 -26.84 -11.84 -3.14
C ASN A 368 -25.49 -11.39 -3.74
N VAL A 369 -24.38 -11.54 -3.00
CA VAL A 369 -23.03 -11.22 -3.50
C VAL A 369 -22.51 -12.25 -4.50
N THR A 370 -22.95 -13.51 -4.39
CA THR A 370 -22.45 -14.61 -5.23
C THR A 370 -23.36 -14.94 -6.41
N LEU A 371 -24.66 -14.64 -6.34
CA LEU A 371 -25.64 -14.93 -7.38
C LEU A 371 -25.29 -14.26 -8.72
N ASP A 372 -25.43 -15.01 -9.81
CA ASP A 372 -25.11 -14.58 -11.18
C ASP A 372 -23.63 -14.17 -11.38
N THR A 373 -22.74 -14.60 -10.48
CA THR A 373 -21.29 -14.39 -10.60
C THR A 373 -20.57 -15.70 -10.91
N PRO A 374 -19.33 -15.65 -11.45
CA PRO A 374 -18.48 -16.84 -11.60
C PRO A 374 -18.20 -17.58 -10.27
N ALA A 375 -18.42 -16.94 -9.11
CA ALA A 375 -18.24 -17.56 -7.79
C ALA A 375 -19.42 -18.45 -7.38
N GLU A 376 -20.61 -18.28 -7.97
CA GLU A 376 -21.85 -18.98 -7.57
C GLU A 376 -21.72 -20.51 -7.50
N PRO A 377 -21.15 -21.21 -8.51
CA PRO A 377 -21.05 -22.67 -8.47
C PRO A 377 -20.16 -23.17 -7.32
N TYR A 378 -19.14 -22.38 -6.96
CA TYR A 378 -18.22 -22.71 -5.88
C TYR A 378 -18.88 -22.50 -4.51
N PHE A 379 -19.62 -21.40 -4.32
CA PHE A 379 -20.36 -21.17 -3.09
C PHE A 379 -21.43 -22.23 -2.85
N LEU A 380 -22.21 -22.59 -3.88
CA LEU A 380 -23.16 -23.70 -3.82
C LEU A 380 -22.48 -25.01 -3.43
N SER A 381 -21.34 -25.32 -4.06
CA SER A 381 -20.56 -26.51 -3.74
C SER A 381 -20.11 -26.53 -2.28
N ILE A 382 -19.63 -25.41 -1.72
CA ILE A 382 -19.25 -25.31 -0.30
C ILE A 382 -20.44 -25.70 0.60
N LEU A 383 -21.62 -25.11 0.36
CA LEU A 383 -22.83 -25.42 1.13
C LEU A 383 -23.22 -26.89 1.01
N GLN A 384 -23.15 -27.46 -0.19
CA GLN A 384 -23.41 -28.88 -0.41
C GLN A 384 -22.47 -29.78 0.39
N HIS A 385 -21.17 -29.45 0.46
CA HIS A 385 -20.22 -30.22 1.28
C HIS A 385 -20.55 -30.13 2.78
N LEU A 386 -21.00 -28.97 3.27
CA LEU A 386 -21.42 -28.81 4.67
C LEU A 386 -22.62 -29.72 5.02
N LEU A 387 -23.52 -29.99 4.06
CA LEU A 387 -24.65 -30.93 4.25
C LEU A 387 -24.21 -32.38 4.47
N PHE A 388 -23.00 -32.76 4.02
CA PHE A 388 -22.46 -34.11 4.17
C PHE A 388 -21.67 -34.33 5.47
N ILE A 389 -21.54 -33.32 6.33
CA ILE A 389 -20.93 -33.49 7.66
C ILE A 389 -21.81 -34.43 8.48
N ARG A 390 -21.22 -35.56 8.92
CA ARG A 390 -21.91 -36.63 9.65
C ARG A 390 -22.64 -36.10 10.90
N ASP A 391 -23.78 -36.69 11.18
CA ASP A 391 -24.64 -36.35 12.33
C ASP A 391 -24.16 -37.02 13.62
N ASP A 392 -22.95 -36.68 14.04
CA ASP A 392 -22.39 -37.08 15.33
C ASP A 392 -22.29 -35.88 16.26
N VAL A 393 -22.94 -35.97 17.41
CA VAL A 393 -23.07 -34.88 18.39
C VAL A 393 -21.71 -34.38 18.91
N TYR A 394 -20.70 -35.24 18.98
CA TYR A 394 -19.38 -34.89 19.51
C TYR A 394 -18.40 -34.46 18.41
N ILE A 395 -18.48 -35.08 17.23
CA ILE A 395 -17.51 -34.85 16.15
C ILE A 395 -17.96 -33.70 15.23
N ARG A 396 -19.26 -33.48 15.04
CA ARG A 396 -19.77 -32.39 14.18
C ARG A 396 -19.25 -31.00 14.58
N PRO A 397 -19.22 -30.61 15.88
CA PRO A 397 -18.61 -29.34 16.28
C PRO A 397 -17.12 -29.24 15.92
N ALA A 398 -16.37 -30.34 15.99
CA ALA A 398 -14.96 -30.37 15.61
C ALA A 398 -14.77 -30.13 14.11
N TYR A 399 -15.62 -30.72 13.25
CA TYR A 399 -15.62 -30.44 11.81
C TYR A 399 -15.88 -28.95 11.52
N TYR A 400 -16.92 -28.37 12.12
CA TYR A 400 -17.23 -26.95 11.89
C TYR A 400 -16.14 -26.03 12.41
N LYS A 401 -15.55 -26.31 13.58
CA LYS A 401 -14.40 -25.55 14.08
C LYS A 401 -13.19 -25.66 13.15
N PHE A 402 -12.94 -26.84 12.61
CA PHE A 402 -11.85 -27.06 11.66
C PHE A 402 -12.05 -26.27 10.37
N ILE A 403 -13.26 -26.31 9.81
CA ILE A 403 -13.61 -25.58 8.60
C ILE A 403 -13.55 -24.07 8.85
N GLU A 404 -14.08 -23.60 9.98
CA GLU A 404 -14.07 -22.18 10.35
C GLU A 404 -12.64 -21.64 10.44
N GLU A 405 -11.72 -22.34 11.10
CA GLU A 405 -10.30 -21.95 11.14
C GLU A 405 -9.67 -21.91 9.74
N CYS A 406 -9.99 -22.89 8.88
CA CYS A 406 -9.49 -22.88 7.50
C CYS A 406 -10.02 -21.66 6.73
N VAL A 407 -11.31 -21.33 6.86
CA VAL A 407 -11.92 -20.16 6.23
C VAL A 407 -11.28 -18.87 6.77
N THR A 408 -11.07 -18.78 8.08
CA THR A 408 -10.38 -17.66 8.74
C THR A 408 -8.98 -17.46 8.17
N GLN A 409 -8.16 -18.51 8.06
CA GLN A 409 -6.82 -18.38 7.48
C GLN A 409 -6.81 -18.08 5.97
N ILE A 410 -7.87 -18.45 5.23
CA ILE A 410 -8.01 -18.12 3.80
C ILE A 410 -8.41 -16.65 3.62
N VAL A 411 -9.41 -16.18 4.36
CA VAL A 411 -10.02 -14.86 4.19
C VAL A 411 -9.24 -13.78 4.94
N LEU A 412 -8.80 -14.07 6.17
CA LEU A 412 -8.02 -13.20 7.05
C LEU A 412 -6.57 -13.67 7.08
N HIS A 413 -5.98 -13.84 5.90
CA HIS A 413 -4.67 -14.46 5.77
C HIS A 413 -3.61 -13.70 6.58
N LYS A 414 -2.81 -14.44 7.38
CA LYS A 414 -1.83 -13.90 8.33
C LYS A 414 -0.79 -12.93 7.75
N SER A 415 -0.56 -12.98 6.43
CA SER A 415 0.36 -12.04 5.78
C SER A 415 -0.29 -10.69 5.45
N GLY A 416 -1.62 -10.54 5.54
CA GLY A 416 -2.35 -9.36 5.06
C GLY A 416 -2.33 -9.21 3.54
N LEU A 417 -2.04 -10.31 2.81
CA LEU A 417 -1.98 -10.38 1.36
C LEU A 417 -2.83 -11.56 0.87
N ASP A 418 -3.43 -11.39 -0.31
CA ASP A 418 -4.14 -12.49 -0.97
C ASP A 418 -3.21 -13.70 -1.17
N PRO A 419 -3.75 -14.93 -1.05
CA PRO A 419 -3.09 -16.11 -1.56
C PRO A 419 -2.74 -15.92 -3.05
N ASP A 420 -1.51 -16.23 -3.43
CA ASP A 420 -1.14 -16.28 -4.85
C ASP A 420 -1.68 -17.57 -5.48
N PHE A 421 -2.91 -17.50 -5.99
CA PHE A 421 -3.58 -18.62 -6.67
C PHE A 421 -2.90 -19.06 -7.97
N SER A 422 -1.89 -18.33 -8.45
CA SER A 422 -1.03 -18.77 -9.57
C SER A 422 0.02 -19.79 -9.11
N LYS A 423 0.34 -19.82 -7.82
CA LYS A 423 1.26 -20.77 -7.21
C LYS A 423 0.54 -22.05 -6.81
N ARG A 424 1.29 -23.15 -6.83
CA ARG A 424 0.78 -24.50 -6.56
C ARG A 424 0.59 -24.81 -5.08
N HIS A 425 0.93 -23.89 -4.18
CA HIS A 425 0.96 -24.16 -2.74
C HIS A 425 0.37 -23.00 -1.94
N PHE A 426 -0.53 -23.33 -1.03
CA PHE A 426 -1.11 -22.45 -0.03
C PHE A 426 -0.97 -23.15 1.32
N ASP A 427 -0.19 -22.55 2.22
CA ASP A 427 0.20 -23.15 3.50
C ASP A 427 -0.77 -22.75 4.62
N LEU A 428 -1.67 -23.66 4.96
CA LEU A 428 -2.53 -23.56 6.14
C LEU A 428 -1.83 -24.22 7.34
N ASP A 429 -1.60 -23.45 8.40
CA ASP A 429 -1.05 -23.99 9.64
C ASP A 429 -2.18 -24.44 10.55
N LEU A 430 -2.52 -25.73 10.48
CA LEU A 430 -3.63 -26.33 11.22
C LEU A 430 -3.14 -27.16 12.42
N GLN A 431 -1.83 -27.25 12.65
CA GLN A 431 -1.28 -28.07 13.75
C GLN A 431 -1.81 -27.62 15.13
N PRO A 432 -1.80 -26.32 15.48
CA PRO A 432 -2.30 -25.88 16.79
C PRO A 432 -3.78 -26.20 17.00
N LEU A 433 -4.57 -26.16 15.92
CA LEU A 433 -6.00 -26.47 15.98
C LEU A 433 -6.22 -27.97 16.17
N ILE A 434 -5.47 -28.81 15.45
CA ILE A 434 -5.54 -30.26 15.55
C ILE A 434 -5.19 -30.70 16.97
N ASP A 435 -4.12 -30.16 17.55
CA ASP A 435 -3.71 -30.46 18.93
C ASP A 435 -4.84 -30.12 19.93
N GLY A 436 -5.42 -28.93 19.81
CA GLY A 436 -6.55 -28.53 20.66
C GLY A 436 -7.84 -29.34 20.45
N LEU A 437 -8.05 -29.90 19.25
CA LEU A 437 -9.17 -30.82 18.98
C LEU A 437 -8.91 -32.20 19.57
N ILE A 438 -7.67 -32.70 19.54
CA ILE A 438 -7.26 -33.96 20.16
C ILE A 438 -7.45 -33.89 21.68
N ASP A 439 -7.02 -32.81 22.31
CA ASP A 439 -7.15 -32.62 23.75
C ASP A 439 -8.63 -32.65 24.18
N LYS A 440 -9.49 -31.88 23.48
CA LYS A 440 -10.94 -31.90 23.73
C LYS A 440 -11.59 -33.26 23.50
N THR A 441 -11.15 -33.99 22.47
CA THR A 441 -11.69 -35.33 22.19
C THR A 441 -11.30 -36.30 23.32
N THR A 442 -10.07 -36.20 23.82
CA THR A 442 -9.57 -37.00 24.94
C THR A 442 -10.34 -36.70 26.23
N GLU A 443 -10.70 -35.43 26.49
CA GLU A 443 -11.56 -35.06 27.62
C GLU A 443 -12.97 -35.65 27.49
N ILE A 444 -13.59 -35.56 26.30
CA ILE A 444 -14.92 -36.14 26.05
C ILE A 444 -14.91 -37.67 26.25
N GLU A 445 -13.84 -38.35 25.83
CA GLU A 445 -13.67 -39.78 26.04
C GLU A 445 -13.55 -40.14 27.52
N LYS A 446 -12.79 -39.36 28.31
CA LYS A 446 -12.70 -39.53 29.77
C LYS A 446 -14.06 -39.33 30.45
N ASP A 447 -14.81 -38.30 30.06
CA ASP A 447 -16.13 -38.03 30.61
C ASP A 447 -17.15 -39.13 30.27
N LYS A 448 -17.11 -39.64 29.03
CA LYS A 448 -17.91 -40.80 28.61
C LYS A 448 -17.56 -42.03 29.44
N GLN A 449 -16.27 -42.31 29.62
CA GLN A 449 -15.80 -43.46 30.40
C GLN A 449 -16.25 -43.34 31.86
N SER A 450 -16.10 -42.17 32.47
CA SER A 450 -16.55 -41.91 33.85
C SER A 450 -18.05 -42.12 34.02
N LYS A 451 -18.88 -41.61 33.10
CA LYS A 451 -20.34 -41.85 33.12
C LYS A 451 -20.68 -43.33 32.92
N GLN A 452 -19.94 -44.03 32.06
CA GLN A 452 -20.16 -45.45 31.82
C GLN A 452 -19.85 -46.28 33.07
N ASP A 453 -18.78 -45.93 33.80
CA ASP A 453 -18.38 -46.62 35.02
C ASP A 453 -19.36 -46.33 36.18
N GLU A 454 -19.87 -45.10 36.28
CA GLU A 454 -20.95 -44.74 37.22
C GLU A 454 -22.23 -45.56 36.95
N LEU A 455 -22.64 -45.67 35.68
CA LEU A 455 -23.80 -46.48 35.27
C LEU A 455 -23.59 -47.98 35.55
N LYS A 456 -22.39 -48.52 35.33
CA LYS A 456 -22.07 -49.91 35.67
C LYS A 456 -22.18 -50.15 37.17
N LYS A 457 -21.68 -49.23 37.98
CA LYS A 457 -21.77 -49.32 39.45
C LYS A 457 -23.23 -49.30 39.92
N GLN A 458 -24.06 -48.40 39.40
CA GLN A 458 -25.49 -48.36 39.70
C GLN A 458 -26.20 -49.65 39.28
N LEU A 459 -25.80 -50.24 38.15
CA LEU A 459 -26.34 -51.52 37.69
C LEU A 459 -25.95 -52.67 38.64
N GLU A 460 -24.69 -52.74 39.07
CA GLU A 460 -24.23 -53.74 40.04
C GLU A 460 -24.96 -53.61 41.39
N GLU A 461 -25.13 -52.39 41.91
CA GLU A 461 -25.90 -52.13 43.13
C GLU A 461 -27.36 -52.58 43.00
N ALA A 462 -28.00 -52.31 41.84
CA ALA A 462 -29.37 -52.75 41.57
C ALA A 462 -29.50 -54.28 41.46
N ILE A 463 -28.51 -54.96 40.86
CA ILE A 463 -28.48 -56.43 40.78
C ILE A 463 -28.33 -57.01 42.19
N ALA A 464 -27.40 -56.49 43.00
CA ALA A 464 -27.20 -56.94 44.38
C ALA A 464 -28.46 -56.75 45.23
N ALA A 465 -29.13 -55.60 45.13
CA ALA A 465 -30.39 -55.33 45.82
C ALA A 465 -31.51 -56.29 45.37
N LYS A 466 -31.57 -56.62 44.07
CA LYS A 466 -32.51 -57.61 43.53
C LYS A 466 -32.24 -59.01 44.07
N GLU A 467 -30.98 -59.44 44.10
CA GLU A 467 -30.60 -60.75 44.65
C GLU A 467 -30.90 -60.83 46.15
N GLU A 468 -30.62 -59.78 46.92
CA GLU A 468 -30.97 -59.70 48.33
C GLU A 468 -32.50 -59.79 48.56
N ALA A 469 -33.30 -59.09 47.73
CA ALA A 469 -34.76 -59.16 47.79
C ALA A 469 -35.30 -60.56 47.43
N LEU A 470 -34.73 -61.22 46.42
CA LEU A 470 -35.08 -62.59 46.05
C LEU A 470 -34.71 -63.60 47.14
N ALA A 471 -33.55 -63.45 47.77
CA ALA A 471 -33.16 -64.28 48.91
C ALA A 471 -34.11 -64.09 50.10
N LYS A 472 -34.51 -62.85 50.40
CA LYS A 472 -35.50 -62.55 51.44
C LYS A 472 -36.87 -63.16 51.11
N LEU A 473 -37.31 -63.10 49.85
CA LEU A 473 -38.54 -63.76 49.39
C LEU A 473 -38.47 -65.27 49.57
N ALA A 474 -37.38 -65.93 49.16
CA ALA A 474 -37.18 -67.36 49.35
C ALA A 474 -37.21 -67.78 50.82
N ILE A 475 -36.67 -66.94 51.73
CA ILE A 475 -36.74 -67.16 53.18
C ILE A 475 -38.18 -67.02 53.71
N VAL A 476 -38.97 -66.07 53.19
CA VAL A 476 -40.37 -65.88 53.57
C VAL A 476 -41.28 -66.99 53.03
N GLU A 477 -41.06 -67.44 51.79
CA GLU A 477 -41.75 -68.60 51.21
C GLU A 477 -41.37 -69.90 51.95
N GLY A 478 -40.09 -70.09 52.28
CA GLY A 478 -39.61 -71.22 53.08
C GLY A 478 -40.16 -71.23 54.52
N ARG A 479 -40.37 -70.05 55.13
CA ARG A 479 -41.02 -69.93 56.44
C ARG A 479 -42.54 -70.12 56.38
N SER A 480 -43.17 -69.81 55.25
CA SER A 480 -44.60 -70.06 55.02
C SER A 480 -44.93 -71.55 54.87
N ALA A 481 -43.95 -72.41 54.58
CA ALA A 481 -44.12 -73.86 54.52
C ALA A 481 -44.09 -74.56 55.90
N VAL A 482 -43.80 -73.84 57.00
CA VAL A 482 -43.66 -74.43 58.36
C VAL A 482 -44.73 -73.91 59.35
N SER A 483 -45.75 -73.18 58.91
CA SER A 483 -46.94 -72.88 59.74
C SER A 483 -48.19 -73.51 59.15
N THR A 484 -48.75 -74.41 59.95
CA THR A 484 -49.87 -75.32 59.70
C THR A 484 -51.23 -74.65 59.49
N SER A 485 -52.06 -75.37 58.72
CA SER A 485 -53.51 -75.59 58.88
C SER A 485 -54.49 -74.42 58.74
N ASP A 486 -55.37 -74.59 57.74
CA ASP A 486 -56.76 -74.12 57.63
C ASP A 486 -57.08 -72.64 57.89
N GLY A 487 -57.29 -71.91 56.80
CA GLY A 487 -58.03 -70.66 56.80
C GLY A 487 -58.30 -70.18 55.38
N LYS A 488 -59.55 -70.22 54.94
CA LYS A 488 -60.01 -69.62 53.66
C LYS A 488 -59.56 -68.15 53.58
N LEU A 489 -58.90 -67.80 52.49
CA LEU A 489 -58.51 -66.43 52.15
C LEU A 489 -59.73 -65.61 51.72
N ASP A 490 -59.89 -64.43 52.32
CA ASP A 490 -60.90 -63.44 51.97
C ASP A 490 -60.49 -62.70 50.68
N GLN A 491 -61.31 -62.86 49.64
CA GLN A 491 -61.10 -62.34 48.28
C GLN A 491 -61.06 -60.79 48.22
N SER A 492 -61.48 -60.08 49.28
CA SER A 492 -61.55 -58.61 49.29
C SER A 492 -60.20 -57.89 49.48
N ARG A 493 -59.13 -58.61 49.82
CA ARG A 493 -57.79 -58.03 50.07
C ARG A 493 -56.83 -58.10 48.88
N LEU A 494 -57.12 -58.91 47.86
CA LEU A 494 -56.29 -59.02 46.64
C LEU A 494 -56.46 -57.81 45.72
N ASP A 495 -57.64 -57.17 45.71
CA ASP A 495 -57.93 -56.03 44.83
C ASP A 495 -57.25 -54.71 45.27
N LYS A 496 -56.78 -54.62 46.53
CA LYS A 496 -56.07 -53.42 47.02
C LYS A 496 -54.56 -53.42 46.78
N VAL A 497 -53.97 -54.57 46.46
CA VAL A 497 -52.52 -54.67 46.15
C VAL A 497 -52.25 -54.48 44.66
N ALA A 498 -53.23 -54.76 43.80
CA ALA A 498 -53.14 -54.53 42.35
C ALA A 498 -53.17 -53.03 41.94
N GLN A 499 -53.54 -52.11 42.84
CA GLN A 499 -53.59 -50.67 42.55
C GLN A 499 -52.28 -49.89 42.81
N VAL A 500 -51.22 -50.53 43.29
CA VAL A 500 -49.95 -49.83 43.62
C VAL A 500 -48.84 -50.09 42.58
N TYR A 501 -49.05 -50.95 41.58
CA TYR A 501 -48.06 -51.30 40.54
C TYR A 501 -48.47 -50.92 39.11
N THR A 502 -49.04 -49.73 38.91
CA THR A 502 -49.07 -49.09 37.59
C THR A 502 -48.42 -47.72 37.68
N GLY A 503 -47.09 -47.68 37.57
CA GLY A 503 -46.41 -46.45 37.18
C GLY A 503 -46.89 -46.00 35.79
N PRO A 504 -46.86 -44.69 35.48
CA PRO A 504 -47.31 -44.20 34.19
C PRO A 504 -46.45 -44.77 33.05
N PRO A 505 -47.04 -45.04 31.87
CA PRO A 505 -46.29 -45.57 30.74
C PRO A 505 -45.26 -44.55 30.24
N PRO A 506 -44.15 -45.01 29.61
CA PRO A 506 -43.17 -44.11 29.01
C PRO A 506 -43.82 -43.27 27.89
N PRO A 507 -43.36 -42.02 27.67
CA PRO A 507 -43.88 -41.20 26.58
C PRO A 507 -43.58 -41.82 25.20
N PRO A 508 -44.43 -41.60 24.19
CA PRO A 508 -44.22 -42.20 22.87
C PRO A 508 -43.02 -41.57 22.18
N MET A 509 -42.20 -42.41 21.52
CA MET A 509 -41.22 -41.94 20.54
C MET A 509 -41.95 -41.26 19.36
N PRO A 510 -41.43 -40.16 18.80
CA PRO A 510 -41.97 -39.61 17.57
C PRO A 510 -41.61 -40.52 16.39
N SER A 511 -42.55 -41.38 16.00
CA SER A 511 -42.50 -42.15 14.75
C SER A 511 -42.85 -41.23 13.58
N ASN A 512 -41.84 -40.57 13.01
CA ASN A 512 -41.97 -39.91 11.70
C ASN A 512 -41.72 -40.94 10.58
N VAL A 513 -42.68 -41.85 10.40
CA VAL A 513 -42.74 -42.71 9.22
C VAL A 513 -43.69 -42.03 8.25
N GLY A 514 -43.13 -41.25 7.31
CA GLY A 514 -43.89 -40.76 6.17
C GLY A 514 -44.40 -41.94 5.32
N PRO A 515 -45.52 -41.79 4.60
CA PRO A 515 -46.06 -42.84 3.75
C PRO A 515 -45.06 -43.21 2.63
N PRO A 516 -45.00 -44.48 2.20
CA PRO A 516 -44.11 -44.90 1.13
C PRO A 516 -44.50 -44.20 -0.19
N PRO A 517 -43.52 -43.91 -1.08
CA PRO A 517 -43.81 -43.30 -2.37
C PRO A 517 -44.64 -44.24 -3.26
N PRO A 518 -45.55 -43.70 -4.10
CA PRO A 518 -46.33 -44.51 -5.03
C PRO A 518 -45.43 -45.16 -6.09
N PRO A 519 -45.81 -46.33 -6.63
CA PRO A 519 -45.05 -46.98 -7.68
C PRO A 519 -45.09 -46.17 -8.97
N MET A 520 -43.92 -45.97 -9.59
CA MET A 520 -43.84 -45.44 -10.96
C MET A 520 -44.54 -46.40 -11.94
N PRO A 521 -45.45 -45.92 -12.80
CA PRO A 521 -45.92 -46.67 -13.95
C PRO A 521 -44.77 -46.82 -14.95
N GLY A 522 -44.47 -48.06 -15.33
CA GLY A 522 -43.49 -48.35 -16.38
C GLY A 522 -44.01 -48.02 -17.77
N ALA A 523 -43.19 -47.29 -18.54
CA ALA A 523 -42.89 -47.46 -19.96
C ALA A 523 -41.77 -46.48 -20.34
#